data_AF-A0A0K2JJ00-F1
#
_entry.id   AF-A0A0K2JJ00-F1
#
_cell.length_a   1.000
_cell.length_b   1.000
_cell.length_c   1.000
_cell.angle_alpha   90.00
_cell.angle_beta   90.00
_cell.angle_gamma   90.00
#
_symmetry.space_group_name_H-M   'P 1'
#
loop_
_entity.id
_entity.type
_entity.pdbx_description
1 polymer ?
#
loop_
_entity_poly.entity_id
_entity_poly.type
_entity_poly.pdbx_seq_one_letter_code
_entity_poly.pdbx_strand_id
1 'polypeptide(L)' 'MTKKYLLIIKNEYLTTYAYYTLEEAKVREKIENNNYGLSTAIIDLKDIEWKGNK' A
#
# COMPACT_ATOMS: atom_id res chain seq x y z
N MET A 1 -1.21 17.52 2.18
CA MET A 1 -2.16 16.40 2.37
C MET A 1 -1.39 15.24 2.97
N THR A 2 -1.95 14.50 3.92
CA THR A 2 -1.33 13.27 4.43
C THR A 2 -1.66 12.13 3.47
N LYS A 3 -0.67 11.30 3.13
CA LYS A 3 -0.90 10.07 2.35
C LYS A 3 -1.87 9.16 3.10
N LYS A 4 -2.79 8.53 2.39
CA LYS A 4 -3.89 7.76 2.99
C LYS A 4 -3.89 6.29 2.64
N TYR A 5 -3.12 5.84 1.66
CA TYR A 5 -3.15 4.45 1.23
C TYR A 5 -1.76 3.85 1.27
N LEU A 6 -1.64 2.62 1.79
CA LEU A 6 -0.43 1.81 1.70
C LEU A 6 -0.65 0.66 0.73
N LEU A 7 0.28 0.47 -0.19
CA LEU A 7 0.41 -0.75 -1.00
C LEU A 7 1.48 -1.63 -0.37
N ILE A 8 1.04 -2.71 0.26
CA ILE A 8 1.92 -3.76 0.79
C ILE A 8 2.17 -4.77 -0.32
N ILE A 9 3.44 -5.05 -0.59
CA ILE A 9 3.86 -6.18 -1.42
C ILE A 9 4.20 -7.33 -0.48
N LYS A 10 3.59 -8.50 -0.68
CA LYS A 10 3.82 -9.69 0.15
C LYS A 10 5.11 -10.39 -0.26
N ASN A 11 6.22 -9.68 -0.08
CA ASN A 11 7.57 -10.13 -0.34
C ASN A 11 8.49 -9.45 0.68
N GLU A 12 9.25 -10.23 1.44
CA GLU A 12 10.11 -9.72 2.52
C GLU A 12 11.25 -8.80 2.06
N TYR A 13 11.60 -8.86 0.77
CA TYR A 13 12.67 -8.05 0.16
C TYR A 13 12.15 -6.75 -0.48
N LEU A 14 10.83 -6.55 -0.57
CA LEU A 14 10.22 -5.41 -1.26
C LEU A 14 9.53 -4.46 -0.28
N THR A 15 9.64 -3.17 -0.56
CA THR A 15 9.12 -2.11 0.31
C THR A 15 7.64 -1.84 0.10
N THR A 16 6.97 -1.40 1.16
CA THR A 16 5.62 -0.82 1.10
C THR A 16 5.64 0.57 0.47
N TYR A 17 4.68 0.86 -0.41
CA TYR A 17 4.52 2.18 -1.03
C TYR A 17 3.34 2.95 -0.41
N ALA A 18 3.45 4.28 -0.33
CA ALA A 18 2.40 5.14 0.22
C ALA A 18 1.88 6.14 -0.82
N TYR A 19 0.55 6.26 -0.93
CA TYR A 19 -0.17 7.02 -1.95
C TYR A 19 -1.20 8.00 -1.36
N TYR A 20 -1.55 9.02 -2.13
CA TYR A 20 -2.56 10.00 -1.74
C TYR A 20 -3.98 9.55 -2.10
N THR A 21 -4.12 8.78 -3.18
CA THR A 21 -5.42 8.27 -3.64
C THR A 21 -5.42 6.74 -3.78
N LEU A 22 -6.63 6.16 -3.74
CA LEU A 22 -6.82 4.73 -4.00
C LEU A 22 -6.45 4.36 -5.44
N GLU A 23 -6.67 5.27 -6.39
CA GLU A 23 -6.38 5.04 -7.81
C GLU A 23 -4.88 4.88 -8.05
N GLU A 24 -4.05 5.74 -7.46
CA GLU A 24 -2.59 5.62 -7.55
C GLU A 24 -2.10 4.25 -7.02
N ALA A 25 -2.64 3.81 -5.88
CA ALA A 25 -2.31 2.52 -5.29
C ALA A 25 -2.75 1.35 -6.19
N LYS A 26 -3.95 1.42 -6.79
CA LYS A 26 -4.47 0.40 -7.73
C LYS A 26 -3.68 0.32 -9.02
N VAL A 27 -3.21 1.45 -9.54
CA VAL A 27 -2.34 1.47 -10.73
C VAL A 27 -1.05 0.74 -10.44
N ARG A 28 -0.41 1.01 -9.30
CA ARG A 28 0.82 0.30 -8.93
C ARG A 28 0.58 -1.17 -8.64
N GLU A 29 -0.48 -1.51 -7.91
CA GLU A 29 -0.88 -2.90 -7.66
C GLU A 29 -0.99 -3.71 -8.96
N LYS A 30 -1.65 -3.17 -9.99
CA LYS A 30 -1.75 -3.84 -11.29
C LYS A 30 -0.39 -4.08 -11.93
N ILE A 31 0.54 -3.14 -11.81
CA ILE A 31 1.90 -3.30 -12.33
C ILE A 31 2.62 -4.44 -11.59
N GLU A 32 2.55 -4.45 -10.26
CA GLU A 32 3.20 -5.49 -9.45
C GLU A 32 2.62 -6.89 -9.71
N ASN A 33 1.29 -6.98 -9.78
CA ASN A 33 0.58 -8.24 -10.02
C ASN A 33 0.82 -8.77 -11.45
N ASN A 34 0.69 -7.92 -12.47
CA ASN A 34 0.73 -8.38 -13.87
C ASN A 34 2.15 -8.57 -14.41
N ASN A 35 3.11 -7.72 -14.00
CA ASN A 35 4.46 -7.77 -14.57
C ASN A 35 5.37 -8.70 -13.77
N TYR A 36 5.15 -8.83 -12.46
CA TYR A 36 6.04 -9.57 -11.57
C TYR A 36 5.36 -10.75 -10.85
N GLY A 37 4.04 -10.93 -11.02
CA GLY A 37 3.30 -12.01 -10.36
C GLY A 37 3.27 -11.88 -8.84
N LEU A 38 3.52 -10.68 -8.31
CA LEU A 38 3.60 -10.45 -6.88
C LEU A 38 2.21 -10.44 -6.27
N SER A 39 2.08 -10.84 -5.00
CA SER A 39 0.83 -10.66 -4.26
C SER A 39 0.89 -9.33 -3.51
N THR A 40 -0.16 -8.52 -3.65
CA THR A 40 -0.26 -7.20 -3.00
C THR A 40 -1.47 -7.10 -2.07
N ALA A 41 -1.49 -6.05 -1.25
CA ALA A 41 -2.65 -5.61 -0.50
C ALA A 41 -2.65 -4.09 -0.38
N ILE A 42 -3.82 -3.46 -0.55
CA ILE A 42 -4.00 -2.01 -0.33
C ILE A 42 -4.68 -1.81 1.02
N ILE A 43 -4.08 -0.99 1.88
CA ILE A 43 -4.64 -0.57 3.18
C ILE A 43 -5.06 0.90 3.10
N ASP A 44 -6.30 1.19 3.48
CA ASP A 44 -6.76 2.57 3.71
C ASP A 44 -6.45 2.98 5.16
N LEU A 45 -5.69 4.06 5.31
CA LEU A 45 -5.28 4.65 6.59
C LEU A 45 -6.31 5.64 7.16
N LYS A 46 -7.44 5.85 6.48
CA LYS A 46 -8.44 6.88 6.85
C LYS A 46 -8.95 6.77 8.30
N ASP A 47 -8.94 5.57 8.88
CA ASP A 47 -9.42 5.29 10.24
C ASP A 47 -8.40 4.51 11.10
N ILE A 48 -7.11 4.53 10.73
CA ILE A 48 -6.07 3.88 11.52
C ILE A 48 -5.57 4.84 12.61
N GLU A 49 -6.05 4.62 13.84
CA GLU A 49 -5.40 5.17 15.02
C GLU A 49 -4.10 4.39 15.29
N TRP A 50 -2.96 5.08 15.29
CA TRP A 50 -1.68 4.50 15.67
C TRP A 50 -1.74 4.13 17.15
N LYS A 51 -1.89 2.83 17.47
CA LYS A 51 -1.99 2.29 18.84
C LYS A 51 -0.68 2.25 19.64
N GLY A 52 0.08 3.33 19.63
CA GLY A 52 1.26 3.48 20.46
C GLY A 52 1.88 4.86 20.32
N ASN A 53 1.69 5.60 21.38
CA ASN A 53 2.75 5.57 22.37
C ASN A 53 2.08 5.19 23.68
N LYS A 54 2.54 4.11 24.30
CA LYS A 54 2.40 3.87 25.73
C LYS A 54 3.75 3.41 26.24
#